data_AF-A9B9H8-F1
#
_entry.id   AF-A9B9H8-F1
#
_cell.length_a   1.000
_cell.length_b   1.000
_cell.length_c   1.000
_cell.angle_alpha   90.00
_cell.angle_beta   90.00
_cell.angle_gamma   90.00
#
_symmetry.space_group_name_H-M   'P 1'
#
loop_
_entity.id
_entity.type
_entity.pdbx_description
1 polymer ?
#
loop_
_entity_poly.entity_id
_entity_poly.type
_entity_poly.pdbx_seq_one_letter_code
_entity_poly.pdbx_strand_id
1 'polypeptide(L)'
;MQSYFFSSLYLLAVIFLLWKAFGVMFKGFSAADGFSSMQDKATEDRTGKLTIHPELLNKEGRITKEDLLTVRFSKDLDPPNSSDRSTE
;
A
#
# COMPACT_ATOMS: atom_id res chain seq x y z
N MET A 1 -16.60 52.79 -4.24
CA MET A 1 -15.30 52.12 -4.45
C MET A 1 -14.94 51.11 -3.36
N GLN A 2 -15.47 51.21 -2.13
CA GLN A 2 -15.19 50.26 -1.03
C GLN A 2 -15.57 48.79 -1.31
N SER A 3 -16.66 48.54 -2.04
CA SER A 3 -17.21 47.19 -2.27
C SER A 3 -16.32 46.29 -3.13
N TYR A 4 -15.57 46.87 -4.09
CA TYR A 4 -14.67 46.10 -4.95
C TYR A 4 -13.48 45.50 -4.18
N PHE A 5 -13.04 46.16 -3.10
CA PHE A 5 -11.96 45.67 -2.26
C PHE A 5 -12.37 44.38 -1.53
N PHE A 6 -13.58 44.33 -0.97
CA PHE A 6 -14.10 43.14 -0.31
C PHE A 6 -14.32 41.97 -1.29
N SER A 7 -14.86 42.24 -2.50
CA SER A 7 -14.97 41.21 -3.54
C SER A 7 -13.60 40.69 -4.00
N SER A 8 -12.60 41.56 -4.18
CA SER A 8 -11.25 41.16 -4.58
C SER A 8 -10.56 40.35 -3.48
N LEU A 9 -10.68 40.77 -2.21
CA LEU A 9 -10.12 40.05 -1.08
C LEU A 9 -10.76 38.67 -0.90
N TYR A 10 -12.08 38.57 -1.08
CA TYR A 10 -12.79 37.30 -1.06
C TYR A 10 -12.32 36.37 -2.19
N LEU A 11 -12.20 36.88 -3.41
CA LEU A 11 -11.70 36.10 -4.55
C LEU A 11 -10.27 35.60 -4.30
N LEU A 12 -9.39 36.46 -3.78
CA LEU A 12 -8.01 36.11 -3.43
C LEU A 12 -7.97 35.02 -2.35
N ALA A 13 -8.80 35.15 -1.31
CA ALA A 13 -8.89 34.16 -0.23
C ALA A 13 -9.37 32.80 -0.75
N VAL A 14 -10.38 32.79 -1.63
CA VAL A 14 -10.88 31.56 -2.26
C VAL A 14 -9.78 30.90 -3.10
N ILE A 15 -9.10 31.64 -3.97
CA ILE A 15 -7.99 31.10 -4.79
C ILE A 15 -6.87 30.56 -3.91
N PHE A 16 -6.51 31.29 -2.84
CA PHE A 16 -5.47 30.85 -1.91
C PHE A 16 -5.85 29.55 -1.19
N LEU A 17 -7.09 29.45 -0.71
CA LEU A 17 -7.60 28.23 -0.08
C LEU A 17 -7.65 27.05 -1.06
N LEU A 18 -8.06 27.28 -2.31
CA LEU A 18 -7.99 26.26 -3.36
C LEU A 18 -6.55 25.77 -3.54
N TRP A 19 -5.59 26.68 -3.72
CA TRP A 19 -4.18 26.29 -3.86
C TRP A 19 -3.69 25.45 -2.68
N LYS A 20 -4.02 25.86 -1.44
CA LYS A 20 -3.65 25.09 -0.24
C LYS A 20 -4.26 23.69 -0.24
N ALA A 21 -5.54 23.57 -0.58
CA ALA A 21 -6.21 22.27 -0.67
C ALA A 21 -5.60 21.38 -1.77
N PHE A 22 -5.38 21.94 -2.98
CA PHE A 22 -4.73 21.23 -4.09
C PHE A 22 -3.32 20.75 -3.73
N GLY A 23 -2.52 21.59 -3.06
CA GLY A 23 -1.18 21.21 -2.62
C GLY A 23 -1.18 20.05 -1.61
N VAL A 24 -2.16 20.01 -0.71
CA VAL A 24 -2.32 18.88 0.24
C VAL A 24 -2.76 17.61 -0.48
N MET A 25 -3.70 17.72 -1.43
CA MET A 25 -4.16 16.58 -2.22
C MET A 25 -3.09 16.04 -3.17
N PHE A 26 -2.28 16.90 -3.78
CA PHE A 26 -1.17 16.50 -4.67
C PHE A 26 -0.11 15.69 -3.92
N LYS A 27 0.16 16.03 -2.65
CA LYS A 27 1.03 15.24 -1.77
C LYS A 27 0.45 13.85 -1.46
N GLY A 28 -0.88 13.73 -1.38
CA GLY A 28 -1.59 12.46 -1.27
C GLY A 28 -1.56 11.63 -2.56
N PHE A 29 -1.64 12.27 -3.73
CA PHE A 29 -1.49 11.58 -5.02
C PHE A 29 -0.07 11.06 -5.25
N SER A 30 0.96 11.77 -4.81
CA SER A 30 2.34 11.29 -4.84
C SER A 30 2.58 10.04 -3.98
N ALA A 31 1.65 9.70 -3.06
CA ALA A 31 1.68 8.45 -2.31
C ALA A 31 1.02 7.27 -3.07
N ALA A 32 0.17 7.53 -4.07
CA ALA A 32 -0.42 6.50 -4.93
C ALA A 32 0.57 6.01 -6.00
N ASP A 33 1.45 6.89 -6.49
CA ASP A 33 2.64 6.50 -7.28
C ASP A 33 3.66 5.72 -6.43
N GLY A 34 3.53 5.87 -5.10
CA GLY A 34 4.18 5.08 -4.09
C GLY A 34 3.69 3.64 -4.00
N PHE A 35 2.82 3.09 -4.87
CA PHE A 35 2.71 1.62 -4.98
C PHE A 35 4.05 0.99 -5.41
N SER A 36 4.90 1.75 -6.10
CA SER A 36 6.31 1.43 -6.35
C SER A 36 7.19 1.54 -5.09
N SER A 37 6.75 2.30 -4.08
CA SER A 37 7.41 2.54 -2.78
C SER A 37 6.74 1.77 -1.63
N MET A 38 5.61 1.11 -1.85
CA MET A 38 4.97 0.21 -0.87
C MET A 38 5.80 -1.07 -0.71
N GLN A 39 6.62 -1.41 -1.71
CA GLN A 39 7.71 -2.37 -1.58
C GLN A 39 8.70 -1.96 -0.46
N ASP A 40 8.85 -0.66 -0.22
CA ASP A 40 9.75 -0.06 0.79
C ASP A 40 9.13 -0.07 2.21
N LYS A 41 7.83 -0.37 2.32
CA LYS A 41 7.13 -0.58 3.60
C LYS A 41 6.71 -2.04 3.84
N ALA A 42 7.25 -2.98 3.07
CA ALA A 42 7.03 -4.40 3.30
C ALA A 42 7.75 -4.95 4.55
N THR A 43 8.65 -4.18 5.17
CA THR A 43 9.40 -4.68 6.33
C THR A 43 9.71 -3.58 7.34
N GLU A 44 8.75 -3.30 8.21
CA GLU A 44 9.13 -3.15 9.62
C GLU A 44 9.45 -4.56 10.16
N ASP A 45 10.49 -5.18 9.58
CA ASP A 45 11.13 -6.34 10.16
C ASP A 45 11.79 -5.84 11.45
N ARG A 46 11.75 -6.62 12.53
CA ARG A 46 12.29 -6.21 13.85
C ARG A 46 13.79 -5.90 13.82
N THR A 47 14.44 -6.21 12.71
CA THR A 47 15.86 -5.96 12.41
C THR A 47 16.09 -4.67 11.60
N GLY A 48 15.02 -4.01 11.10
CA GLY A 48 15.10 -2.86 10.19
C GLY A 48 15.68 -3.19 8.81
N LYS A 49 15.78 -4.49 8.47
CA LYS A 49 16.35 -4.98 7.22
C LYS A 49 15.29 -5.77 6.48
N LEU A 50 15.07 -5.41 5.22
CA LEU A 50 14.18 -6.12 4.30
C LEU A 50 14.78 -7.51 4.01
N THR A 51 14.29 -8.54 4.72
CA THR A 51 14.69 -9.93 4.50
C THR A 51 13.81 -10.55 3.41
N ILE A 52 14.33 -10.58 2.17
CA ILE A 52 13.69 -11.26 1.05
C ILE A 52 14.35 -12.63 0.92
N HIS A 53 13.54 -13.69 0.88
CA HIS A 53 14.04 -15.04 0.63
C HIS A 53 14.72 -15.11 -0.75
N PRO A 54 15.91 -15.74 -0.88
CA PRO A 54 16.67 -15.76 -2.13
C PRO A 54 15.92 -16.42 -3.29
N GLU A 55 14.96 -17.30 -3.00
CA GLU A 55 14.10 -17.96 -3.98
C GLU A 55 13.09 -17.01 -4.64
N LEU A 56 12.84 -15.84 -4.04
CA LEU A 56 11.97 -14.81 -4.60
C LEU A 56 12.73 -13.81 -5.48
N LEU A 57 14.03 -14.02 -5.68
CA LEU A 57 14.90 -13.14 -6.46
C LEU A 57 15.33 -13.84 -7.75
N ASN A 58 15.29 -13.12 -8.86
CA ASN A 58 15.82 -13.59 -10.14
C ASN A 58 17.37 -13.52 -10.16
N LYS A 59 17.99 -14.00 -11.24
CA LYS A 59 19.45 -14.00 -11.42
C LYS A 59 20.08 -12.61 -11.32
N GLU A 60 19.30 -11.57 -11.59
CA GLU A 60 19.68 -10.17 -11.53
C GLU A 60 19.40 -9.51 -10.16
N GLY A 61 18.96 -10.29 -9.16
CA GLY A 61 18.72 -9.80 -7.79
C GLY A 61 17.47 -8.92 -7.65
N ARG A 62 16.49 -9.06 -8.55
CA ARG A 62 15.18 -8.39 -8.49
C ARG A 62 14.09 -9.39 -8.13
N ILE A 63 12.96 -8.92 -7.62
CA ILE A 63 11.80 -9.80 -7.35
C ILE A 63 11.43 -10.58 -8.60
N THR A 64 11.41 -11.89 -8.46
CA THR A 64 11.11 -12.82 -9.54
C THR A 64 9.64 -12.73 -9.92
N LYS A 65 9.35 -12.78 -11.22
CA LYS A 65 7.99 -12.80 -11.79
C LYS A 65 7.66 -14.17 -12.38
N GLU A 66 8.51 -15.15 -12.13
CA GLU A 66 8.31 -16.51 -12.61
C GLU A 66 7.29 -17.25 -11.75
N ASP A 67 6.56 -18.19 -12.36
CA ASP A 67 5.61 -19.03 -11.65
C ASP A 67 6.37 -19.98 -10.72
N LEU A 68 6.29 -19.72 -9.42
CA LEU A 68 6.90 -20.56 -8.39
C LEU A 68 6.07 -21.82 -8.16
N LEU A 69 6.72 -22.98 -8.23
CA LEU A 69 6.08 -24.26 -7.94
C LEU A 69 5.67 -24.32 -6.46
N THR A 70 4.37 -24.34 -6.20
CA THR A 70 3.84 -24.52 -4.84
C THR A 70 3.29 -25.92 -4.70
N VAL A 71 3.85 -26.70 -3.76
CA VAL A 71 3.28 -28.00 -3.40
C VAL A 71 2.13 -27.79 -2.42
N ARG A 72 0.91 -28.12 -2.84
CA ARG A 72 -0.27 -28.15 -1.96
C ARG A 72 -0.41 -29.57 -1.40
N PHE A 73 -0.34 -29.71 -0.09
CA PHE A 73 -0.66 -30.98 0.56
C PHE A 73 -2.18 -31.13 0.64
N SER A 74 -2.74 -32.04 -0.14
CA SER A 74 -4.20 -32.26 -0.25
C SER A 74 -4.85 -32.89 0.98
N LYS A 75 -4.12 -33.08 2.09
CA LYS A 75 -4.57 -33.87 3.24
C LYS A 75 -5.29 -33.07 4.34
N ASP A 76 -5.43 -31.75 4.15
CA ASP A 76 -5.99 -30.82 5.14
C ASP A 76 -7.14 -29.97 4.56
N LEU A 77 -7.73 -30.42 3.44
CA LEU A 77 -8.90 -29.76 2.83
C LEU A 77 -10.23 -30.23 3.45
N ASP A 78 -10.19 -31.23 4.31
CA ASP A 78 -11.36 -31.58 5.10
C ASP A 78 -11.48 -30.55 6.23
N PRO A 79 -12.58 -29.77 6.32
CA PRO A 79 -12.85 -29.04 7.55
C PRO A 79 -12.80 -30.04 8.71
N PRO A 80 -12.29 -29.69 9.90
CA PRO A 80 -12.25 -30.60 11.04
C PRO A 80 -13.66 -31.15 11.22
N ASN A 81 -13.86 -32.40 10.84
CA ASN A 81 -15.16 -33.03 10.92
C ASN A 81 -15.44 -33.18 12.41
N SER A 82 -16.33 -32.35 12.93
CA SER A 82 -16.75 -32.36 14.33
C SER A 82 -17.32 -33.69 14.82
N SER A 83 -17.49 -34.69 13.93
CA SER A 83 -17.95 -36.03 14.29
C SER A 83 -16.88 -37.02 14.75
N ASP A 84 -15.58 -36.68 14.74
CA ASP A 84 -14.51 -37.60 15.21
C ASP A 84 -14.05 -37.35 16.66
N ARG A 85 -14.88 -36.66 17.48
CA ARG A 85 -14.65 -36.48 18.92
C ARG A 85 -15.46 -37.44 19.80
N SER A 86 -15.95 -38.54 19.26
CA SER A 86 -16.71 -39.52 20.04
C SER A 86 -16.44 -40.91 19.49
N THR A 87 -15.99 -41.81 20.37
CA THR A 87 -15.46 -43.16 20.16
C THR A 87 -14.06 -43.15 19.51
N GLU A 88 -12.97 -43.48 20.19
CA GLU A 88 -12.73 -44.39 21.34
C GLU A 88 -11.43 -44.00 22.07
#